data_AF-A0A7Y6PSL6-F1
#
_entry.id   AF-A0A7Y6PSL6-F1
#
_cell.length_a   1.000
_cell.length_b   1.000
_cell.length_c   1.000
_cell.angle_alpha   90.00
_cell.angle_beta   90.00
_cell.angle_gamma   90.00
#
_symmetry.space_group_name_H-M   'P 1'
#
loop_
_entity.id
_entity.type
_entity.pdbx_description
1 polymer ?
#
loop_
_entity_poly.entity_id
_entity_poly.type
_entity_poly.pdbx_seq_one_letter_code
_entity_poly.pdbx_strand_id
1 'polypeptide(L)' 'MVANAVRSLTIVVFAVTAALGGSGCTVVKAHQRGNLAKRAMTNDLDPGEVRFGQHSRGSREGADGGTGQPGGGCGCN' A
#
# COMPACT_ATOMS: atom_id res chain seq x y z
N MET A 1 4.17 -31.51 -27.53
CA MET A 1 3.94 -32.08 -26.19
C MET A 1 4.28 -31.08 -25.08
N VAL A 2 5.45 -30.42 -25.11
CA VAL A 2 5.87 -29.41 -24.12
C VAL A 2 4.89 -28.23 -23.99
N ALA A 3 4.40 -27.69 -25.11
CA ALA A 3 3.47 -26.54 -25.10
C ALA A 3 2.12 -26.83 -24.40
N ASN A 4 1.59 -28.06 -24.53
CA ASN A 4 0.36 -28.45 -23.84
C ASN A 4 0.59 -28.66 -22.34
N ALA A 5 1.74 -29.22 -21.94
CA ALA A 5 2.09 -29.37 -20.52
C ALA A 5 2.27 -28.01 -19.83
N VAL A 6 2.93 -27.05 -20.50
CA VAL A 6 3.09 -25.67 -19.99
C VAL A 6 1.73 -24.98 -19.87
N ARG A 7 0.84 -25.14 -20.86
CA ARG A 7 -0.52 -24.56 -20.82
C ARG A 7 -1.40 -25.19 -19.74
N SER A 8 -1.29 -26.50 -19.49
CA SER A 8 -1.99 -27.14 -18.38
C SER A 8 -1.45 -26.66 -17.03
N LEU A 9 -0.13 -26.49 -16.89
CA LEU A 9 0.49 -25.99 -15.67
C LEU A 9 0.08 -24.54 -15.36
N THR A 10 0.02 -23.66 -16.35
CA THR A 10 -0.41 -22.26 -16.14
C THR A 10 -1.86 -22.16 -15.70
N ILE A 11 -2.75 -23.01 -16.26
CA ILE A 11 -4.15 -23.07 -15.84
C ILE A 11 -4.26 -23.55 -14.38
N VAL A 12 -3.50 -24.58 -14.00
CA VAL A 12 -3.50 -25.09 -12.62
C VAL A 12 -2.99 -24.03 -11.64
N VAL A 13 -1.89 -23.35 -11.95
CA VAL A 13 -1.35 -22.28 -11.09
C VAL A 13 -2.37 -21.14 -10.93
N PHE A 14 -2.99 -20.71 -12.02
CA PHE A 14 -4.01 -19.66 -11.97
C PHE A 14 -5.25 -20.06 -11.16
N ALA A 15 -5.70 -21.31 -11.29
CA ALA A 15 -6.83 -21.81 -10.51
C ALA A 15 -6.50 -21.87 -9.01
N VAL A 16 -5.29 -22.28 -8.64
CA VAL A 16 -4.85 -22.33 -7.24
C VAL A 16 -4.72 -20.93 -6.63
N THR A 17 -4.13 -19.97 -7.35
CA THR A 17 -4.01 -18.59 -6.84
C THR A 17 -5.38 -17.91 -6.71
N ALA A 18 -6.29 -18.14 -7.65
CA ALA A 18 -7.66 -17.63 -7.56
C ALA A 18 -8.42 -18.19 -6.35
N ALA A 19 -8.27 -19.49 -6.07
CA ALA A 19 -8.94 -20.15 -4.93
C ALA A 19 -8.44 -19.61 -3.57
N LEU A 20 -7.16 -19.25 -3.45
CA LEU A 20 -6.56 -18.74 -2.22
C LEU A 20 -6.80 -17.23 -1.99
N GLY A 21 -7.07 -16.46 -3.04
CA GLY A 21 -7.20 -14.99 -2.95
C GLY A 21 -8.49 -14.48 -2.29
N GLY A 22 -9.52 -15.32 -2.13
CA GLY A 22 -10.86 -14.89 -1.70
C GLY A 22 -11.02 -14.61 -0.20
N SER A 23 -10.10 -15.07 0.66
CA SER A 23 -10.27 -15.00 2.11
C SER A 23 -9.73 -13.72 2.78
N GLY A 24 -9.17 -12.77 2.02
CA GLY A 24 -8.56 -11.55 2.57
C GLY A 24 -9.51 -10.38 2.81
N CYS A 25 -10.68 -10.37 2.15
CA CYS A 25 -11.61 -9.25 2.20
C CYS A 25 -12.62 -9.41 3.34
N THR A 26 -12.18 -9.20 4.59
CA THR A 26 -13.08 -9.23 5.75
C THR A 26 -13.54 -7.83 6.13
N VAL A 27 -14.86 -7.59 6.13
CA VAL A 27 -15.43 -6.33 6.64
C VAL A 27 -15.38 -6.36 8.17
N VAL A 28 -14.38 -5.69 8.74
CA VAL A 28 -14.25 -5.52 10.19
C VAL A 28 -15.08 -4.34 10.67
N LYS A 29 -15.76 -4.49 11.81
CA LYS A 29 -16.51 -3.40 12.45
C LYS A 29 -15.54 -2.29 12.90
N ALA A 30 -15.98 -1.03 12.91
CA ALA A 30 -15.11 0.11 13.24
C ALA A 30 -14.35 -0.07 14.57
N HIS A 31 -15.00 -0.62 15.61
CA HIS A 31 -14.35 -0.89 16.91
C HIS A 31 -13.28 -1.99 16.85
N GLN A 32 -13.36 -2.94 15.90
CA GLN A 32 -12.33 -3.98 15.72
C GLN A 32 -11.03 -3.41 15.14
N ARG A 33 -11.09 -2.23 14.50
CA ARG A 33 -9.91 -1.49 14.06
C ARG A 33 -9.18 -0.78 15.22
N GLY A 34 -9.81 -0.70 16.39
CA GLY A 34 -9.26 -0.01 17.57
C GLY A 34 -7.90 -0.55 18.01
N ASN A 35 -7.65 -1.84 17.80
CA ASN A 35 -6.35 -2.45 18.10
C ASN A 35 -5.21 -1.81 17.31
N LEU A 36 -5.46 -1.40 16.06
CA LEU A 36 -4.50 -0.75 15.14
C LEU A 36 -4.56 0.79 15.19
N ALA A 37 -5.51 1.37 15.91
CA ALA A 37 -5.72 2.82 16.00
C ALA A 37 -5.17 3.44 17.30
N LYS A 38 -4.26 2.74 18.00
CA LYS A 38 -3.63 3.28 19.22
C LYS A 38 -2.76 4.49 18.86
N ARG A 39 -2.76 5.53 19.70
CA ARG A 39 -1.91 6.72 19.49
C ARG A 39 -0.42 6.37 19.34
N ALA A 40 0.07 5.37 20.06
CA ALA A 40 1.46 4.92 19.95
C ALA A 40 1.83 4.31 18.58
N MET A 41 0.83 3.98 17.75
CA MET A 41 1.02 3.45 16.40
C MET A 41 0.66 4.48 15.31
N THR A 42 0.45 5.74 15.69
CA THR A 42 0.39 6.81 14.71
C THR A 42 1.79 7.01 14.12
N ASN A 43 1.89 7.29 12.82
CA ASN A 43 3.19 7.52 12.17
C ASN A 43 3.60 9.01 12.24
N ASP A 44 2.73 9.86 12.79
CA ASP A 44 2.79 11.32 12.75
C ASP A 44 2.77 11.89 14.17
N LEU A 45 3.62 11.36 15.07
CA LEU A 45 3.74 11.88 16.44
C LEU A 45 4.42 13.25 16.46
N ASP A 46 5.34 13.48 15.54
CA ASP A 46 6.02 14.75 15.36
C ASP A 46 5.70 15.31 13.96
N PRO A 47 4.75 16.25 13.86
CA PRO A 47 4.38 16.81 12.58
C PRO A 47 5.54 17.58 11.91
N GLY A 48 6.53 18.07 12.67
CA GLY A 48 7.69 18.75 12.10
C GLY A 48 8.58 17.80 11.31
N GLU A 49 8.95 16.67 11.93
CA GLU A 49 9.71 15.59 11.30
C GLU A 49 8.98 15.00 10.09
N VAL A 50 7.66 14.82 10.19
CA VAL A 50 6.87 14.35 9.04
C VAL A 50 6.95 15.36 7.91
N ARG A 51 6.74 16.66 8.15
CA ARG A 51 6.80 17.68 7.08
C ARG A 51 8.18 17.72 6.43
N PHE A 52 9.25 17.65 7.23
CA PHE A 52 10.62 17.61 6.71
C PHE A 52 10.88 16.36 5.85
N GLY A 53 10.51 15.18 6.35
CA GLY A 53 10.66 13.93 5.61
C GLY A 53 9.83 13.89 4.33
N GLN A 54 8.62 14.46 4.34
CA GLN A 54 7.77 14.57 3.16
C GLN A 54 8.35 15.53 2.13
N HIS A 55 8.88 16.69 2.54
CA HIS A 55 9.58 17.59 1.62
C HIS A 55 10.79 16.89 0.97
N SER A 56 11.63 16.21 1.77
CA SER A 56 12.79 15.48 1.24
C SER A 56 12.41 14.38 0.24
N ARG A 57 11.37 13.59 0.51
CA ARG A 57 10.88 12.53 -0.39
C ARG A 57 10.17 13.11 -1.61
N GLY A 58 9.34 14.14 -1.43
CA GLY A 58 8.68 14.86 -2.51
C GLY A 58 9.68 15.42 -3.52
N SER A 59 10.76 16.05 -3.05
CA SER A 59 11.80 16.60 -3.94
C SER A 59 12.63 15.52 -4.64
N ARG A 60 12.83 14.36 -4.01
CA ARG A 60 13.63 13.25 -4.58
C ARG A 60 12.83 12.36 -5.53
N GLU A 61 11.56 12.15 -5.23
CA GLU A 61 10.73 11.11 -5.84
C GLU A 61 9.57 11.70 -6.66
N GLY A 62 9.36 13.03 -6.64
CA GLY A 62 8.22 13.69 -7.27
C GLY A 62 6.88 13.32 -6.62
N ALA A 63 6.93 12.78 -5.40
CA ALA A 63 5.78 12.20 -4.69
C ALA A 63 5.11 13.22 -3.76
N ASP A 64 4.56 14.28 -4.34
CA ASP A 64 3.77 15.28 -3.61
C ASP A 64 2.28 14.89 -3.55
N GLY A 65 1.59 15.20 -2.44
CA GLY A 65 0.12 15.10 -2.31
C GLY A 65 -0.43 13.96 -1.44
N GLY A 66 0.37 12.95 -1.07
CA GLY A 66 -0.09 11.83 -0.24
C GLY A 66 -0.38 12.19 1.24
N THR A 67 0.12 13.33 1.71
CA THR A 67 0.09 13.76 3.12
C THR A 67 -0.56 15.13 3.33
N GLY A 68 -1.19 15.70 2.30
CA GLY A 68 -1.84 17.01 2.37
C GLY A 68 -0.88 18.20 2.38
N GLN A 69 0.38 18.03 1.97
CA GLN A 69 1.32 19.13 1.70
C GLN A 69 1.02 19.73 0.32
N PRO A 70 1.02 21.07 0.15
CA PRO A 70 0.98 21.67 -1.19
C PRO A 70 2.25 21.28 -1.94
N GLY A 71 2.13 20.71 -3.13
CA GLY A 71 3.26 20.33 -3.96
C GLY A 71 2.81 20.04 -5.38
N GLY A 72 3.58 20.54 -6.34
CA GLY A 72 3.37 20.30 -7.77
C GLY A 72 4.22 19.12 -8.21
N GLY A 73 3.62 18.16 -8.91
CA GLY A 73 4.22 16.87 -9.31
C GLY A 73 5.46 16.91 -10.22
N CYS A 74 6.18 18.04 -10.29
CA CYS A 74 7.54 18.12 -10.81
C CYS A 74 8.62 17.98 -9.72
N GLY A 75 8.25 17.89 -8.43
CA GLY A 75 9.20 17.70 -7.32
C GLY A 75 10.02 18.94 -6.95
N CYS A 76 9.68 20.13 -7.46
CA CYS A 76 10.38 21.38 -7.14
C CYS A 76 9.85 22.10 -5.88
N ASN A 77 9.28 21.36 -4.93
CA ASN A 77 8.76 21.87 -3.67
C ASN A 77 9.89 22.46 -2.81
#